data_AF-A0A9Q3FDF6-F1
#
_entry.id   AF-A0A9Q3FDF6-F1
#
_cell.length_a   1.000
_cell.length_b   1.000
_cell.length_c   1.000
_cell.angle_alpha   90.00
_cell.angle_beta   90.00
_cell.angle_gamma   90.00
#
_symmetry.space_group_name_H-M   'P 1'
#
loop_
_entity.id
_entity.type
_entity.pdbx_description
1 polymer ?
#
loop_
_entity_poly.entity_id
_entity_poly.type
_entity_poly.pdbx_seq_one_letter_code
_entity_poly.pdbx_strand_id
1 'polypeptide(L)'
;MEKESTYRTFRGIGKKNPNFPVSLVNHYTSSDRELFALRSEKTLDVPPLDQSKEKKVLKVLKERRLRGKDEREYFVRYKNPQHEDQWIVAEKIPD
;
A
#
# COMPACT_ATOMS: atom_id res chain seq x y z
N MET A 1 45.33 7.45 -66.91
CA MET A 1 44.14 7.95 -66.19
C MET A 1 42.98 7.68 -67.12
N GLU A 2 41.94 6.89 -66.81
CA GLU A 2 41.35 6.48 -65.53
C GLU A 2 40.70 5.09 -65.73
N LYS A 3 40.76 4.21 -64.72
CA LYS A 3 40.03 2.94 -64.70
C LYS A 3 38.73 3.17 -63.94
N GLU A 4 37.60 3.25 -64.62
CA GLU A 4 36.30 3.30 -63.95
C GLU A 4 35.86 1.87 -63.58
N SER A 5 36.14 1.51 -62.32
CA SER A 5 35.59 0.32 -61.67
C SER A 5 34.13 0.60 -61.31
N THR A 6 33.21 0.05 -62.09
CA THR A 6 31.77 0.15 -61.80
C THR A 6 31.43 -0.85 -60.68
N TYR A 7 31.29 -0.37 -59.45
CA TYR A 7 30.80 -1.18 -58.34
C TYR A 7 29.30 -1.45 -58.51
N ARG A 8 28.99 -2.71 -58.83
CA ARG A 8 27.64 -3.28 -58.89
C ARG A 8 27.00 -3.24 -57.50
N THR A 9 25.98 -2.41 -57.32
CA THR A 9 25.20 -2.33 -56.08
C THR A 9 24.40 -3.60 -55.84
N PHE A 10 24.59 -4.22 -54.68
CA PHE A 10 23.88 -5.42 -54.24
C PHE A 10 22.41 -5.10 -53.95
N ARG A 11 21.51 -5.72 -54.72
CA ARG A 11 20.06 -5.73 -54.49
C ARG A 11 19.72 -7.02 -53.73
N GLY A 12 19.22 -6.93 -52.49
CA GLY A 12 18.85 -8.14 -51.75
C GLY A 12 18.40 -7.94 -50.31
N ILE A 13 17.26 -7.27 -50.14
CA ILE A 13 16.26 -7.43 -49.05
C ILE A 13 16.82 -8.00 -47.74
N GLY A 14 17.32 -7.11 -46.88
CA GLY A 14 17.53 -7.43 -45.46
C GLY A 14 16.21 -7.91 -44.85
N LYS A 15 16.24 -9.06 -44.18
CA LYS A 15 15.13 -9.58 -43.39
C LYS A 15 14.66 -8.47 -42.45
N LYS A 16 13.55 -7.81 -42.78
CA LYS A 16 12.86 -6.96 -41.82
C LYS A 16 12.40 -7.91 -40.73
N ASN A 17 13.00 -7.80 -39.54
CA ASN A 17 12.42 -8.43 -38.35
C ASN A 17 10.96 -7.99 -38.30
N PRO A 18 9.99 -8.87 -38.05
CA PRO A 18 8.64 -8.42 -37.76
C PRO A 18 8.78 -7.51 -36.53
N ASN A 19 8.66 -6.20 -36.74
CA ASN A 19 8.54 -5.28 -35.62
C ASN A 19 7.25 -5.69 -34.94
N PHE A 20 7.40 -6.32 -33.77
CA PHE A 20 6.30 -6.65 -32.89
C PHE A 20 5.46 -5.37 -32.75
N PRO A 21 4.14 -5.41 -32.98
CA PRO A 21 3.33 -4.21 -32.85
C PRO A 21 3.53 -3.67 -31.44
N VAL A 22 4.00 -2.43 -31.35
CA VAL A 22 4.09 -1.69 -30.09
C VAL A 22 2.67 -1.26 -29.73
N SER A 23 1.81 -2.22 -29.42
CA SER A 23 0.55 -1.98 -28.73
C SER A 23 0.57 -2.74 -27.40
N LEU A 24 1.69 -2.63 -26.68
CA LEU A 24 1.73 -2.91 -25.24
C LEU A 24 1.50 -1.65 -24.41
N VAL A 25 0.97 -0.59 -25.02
CA VAL A 25 0.46 0.56 -24.28
C VAL A 25 -1.05 0.47 -24.31
N ASN A 26 -1.59 -0.40 -23.45
CA ASN A 26 -2.97 -0.19 -23.01
C ASN A 26 -2.95 1.14 -22.27
N HIS A 27 -3.45 2.19 -22.93
CA HIS A 27 -3.71 3.45 -22.25
C HIS A 27 -4.74 3.13 -21.17
N TYR A 28 -4.31 3.11 -19.90
CA TYR A 28 -5.23 3.05 -18.78
C TYR A 28 -6.10 4.30 -18.86
N THR A 29 -7.29 4.19 -19.44
CA THR A 29 -8.27 5.25 -19.41
C THR A 29 -8.85 5.32 -18.00
N SER A 30 -9.22 6.53 -17.57
CA SER A 30 -10.11 6.69 -16.42
C SER A 30 -11.33 5.80 -16.62
N SER A 31 -11.88 5.24 -15.55
CA SER A 31 -13.01 4.33 -15.65
C SER A 31 -14.18 5.01 -16.39
N ASP A 32 -14.44 4.60 -17.62
CA ASP A 32 -15.59 5.08 -18.38
C ASP A 32 -16.87 4.61 -17.68
N ARG A 33 -17.57 5.55 -17.04
CA ARG A 33 -18.84 5.30 -16.34
C ARG A 33 -19.91 4.76 -17.30
N GLU A 34 -19.81 5.05 -18.59
CA GLU A 34 -20.72 4.57 -19.63
C GLU A 34 -20.54 3.07 -19.93
N LEU A 35 -19.29 2.59 -19.96
CA LEU A 35 -18.99 1.17 -20.19
C LEU A 35 -19.22 0.31 -18.95
N PHE A 36 -19.12 0.91 -17.77
CA PHE A 36 -19.20 0.21 -16.49
C PHE A 36 -20.15 0.91 -15.51
N ALA A 37 -21.41 1.09 -15.91
CA ALA A 37 -22.44 1.76 -15.10
C ALA A 37 -22.65 1.15 -13.70
N LEU A 38 -22.29 -0.13 -13.52
CA LEU A 38 -22.36 -0.85 -12.23
C LEU A 38 -21.19 -0.53 -11.28
N ARG A 39 -20.13 0.12 -11.75
CA ARG A 39 -19.03 0.60 -10.89
C ARG A 39 -19.44 1.91 -10.25
N SER A 40 -20.34 1.85 -9.28
CA SER A 40 -20.57 3.00 -8.40
C SER A 40 -19.41 3.11 -7.42
N GLU A 41 -18.97 4.34 -7.15
CA GLU A 41 -18.11 4.64 -6.01
C GLU A 41 -18.93 4.30 -4.76
N LYS A 42 -18.68 3.11 -4.21
CA LYS A 42 -19.34 2.68 -2.99
C LYS A 42 -18.92 3.66 -1.90
N THR A 43 -19.87 4.47 -1.42
CA THR A 43 -19.68 5.25 -0.20
C THR A 43 -19.38 4.25 0.91
N LEU A 44 -18.14 4.24 1.38
CA LEU A 44 -17.74 3.43 2.51
C LEU A 44 -18.55 3.94 3.71
N ASP A 45 -19.53 3.16 4.13
CA ASP A 45 -20.23 3.40 5.39
C ASP A 45 -19.25 3.08 6.52
N VAL A 46 -18.52 4.11 6.94
CA VAL A 46 -17.55 3.98 8.03
C VAL A 46 -18.36 3.91 9.31
N PRO A 47 -18.26 2.81 10.09
CA PRO A 47 -18.97 2.72 11.35
C PRO A 47 -18.57 3.88 12.25
N PRO A 48 -19.52 4.44 13.03
CA PRO A 48 -19.22 5.56 13.91
C PRO A 48 -18.12 5.16 14.89
N LEU A 49 -17.03 5.92 14.93
CA LEU A 49 -15.99 5.72 15.93
C LEU A 49 -16.55 6.09 17.32
N ASP A 50 -16.32 5.20 18.27
CA ASP A 50 -16.67 5.40 19.67
C ASP A 50 -15.81 6.56 20.22
N GLN A 51 -16.43 7.72 20.48
CA GLN A 51 -15.78 8.91 21.04
C GLN A 51 -15.69 8.88 22.57
N SER A 52 -15.96 7.72 23.18
CA SER A 52 -15.85 7.58 24.63
C SER A 52 -14.47 8.03 25.12
N LYS A 53 -14.46 8.98 26.06
CA LYS A 53 -13.25 9.45 26.73
C LYS A 53 -12.63 8.36 27.61
N GLU A 54 -13.40 7.32 27.91
CA GLU A 54 -13.00 6.20 28.75
C GLU A 54 -12.10 5.25 27.98
N LYS A 55 -10.82 5.23 28.36
CA LYS A 55 -9.82 4.34 27.79
C LYS A 55 -10.05 2.91 28.27
N LYS A 56 -10.72 2.09 27.48
CA LYS A 56 -10.86 0.65 27.75
C LYS A 56 -9.66 -0.12 27.23
N VAL A 57 -9.04 -0.89 28.12
CA VAL A 57 -7.92 -1.78 27.82
C VAL A 57 -8.41 -2.94 26.95
N LEU A 58 -7.73 -3.19 25.84
CA LEU A 58 -7.99 -4.32 24.96
C LEU A 58 -7.01 -5.46 25.23
N LYS A 59 -5.72 -5.14 25.33
CA LYS A 59 -4.67 -6.16 25.47
C LYS A 59 -3.44 -5.62 26.18
N VAL A 60 -2.84 -6.45 27.03
CA VAL A 60 -1.51 -6.22 27.59
C VAL A 60 -0.46 -6.82 26.65
N LEU A 61 0.52 -6.01 26.25
CA LEU A 61 1.55 -6.36 25.28
C LEU A 61 2.86 -6.77 25.96
N LYS A 62 3.25 -6.07 27.04
CA LYS A 62 4.50 -6.32 27.77
C LYS A 62 4.32 -6.05 29.27
N GLU A 63 5.16 -6.69 30.08
CA GLU A 63 5.30 -6.43 31.51
C GLU A 63 6.74 -6.00 31.81
N ARG A 64 6.92 -5.05 32.73
CA ARG A 64 8.21 -4.63 33.25
C ARG A 64 8.12 -4.44 34.76
N ARG A 65 9.17 -4.82 35.48
CA ARG A 65 9.39 -4.41 36.87
C ARG A 65 10.25 -3.16 36.92
N LEU A 66 9.82 -2.16 37.68
CA LEU A 66 10.63 -0.99 37.98
C LEU A 66 11.79 -1.40 38.90
N ARG A 67 13.02 -0.99 38.59
CA ARG A 67 14.15 -1.24 39.50
C ARG A 67 14.00 -0.34 40.72
N GLY A 68 14.01 -0.95 41.91
CA GLY A 68 13.93 -0.22 43.19
C GLY A 68 12.52 -0.01 43.74
N LYS A 69 11.48 -0.51 43.04
CA LYS A 69 10.12 -0.62 43.56
C LYS A 69 9.57 -2.00 43.27
N ASP A 70 8.81 -2.58 44.19
CA ASP A 70 8.08 -3.84 43.93
C ASP A 70 6.79 -3.62 43.11
N GLU A 71 6.82 -2.60 42.24
CA GLU A 71 5.70 -2.20 41.38
C GLU A 71 5.92 -2.73 39.96
N ARG A 72 4.85 -3.26 39.37
CA ARG A 72 4.81 -3.75 37.99
C ARG A 72 4.13 -2.74 37.08
N GLU A 73 4.75 -2.49 35.94
CA GLU A 73 4.19 -1.73 34.83
C GLU A 73 3.83 -2.66 33.68
N TYR A 74 2.74 -2.35 33.01
CA TYR A 74 2.25 -3.07 31.85
C TYR A 74 2.12 -2.13 30.66
N PHE A 75 2.57 -2.59 29.50
CA PHE A 75 2.38 -1.88 28.24
C PHE A 75 1.06 -2.32 27.63
N VAL A 76 0.14 -1.38 27.46
CA VAL A 76 -1.26 -1.69 27.19
C VAL A 76 -1.73 -1.05 25.90
N ARG A 77 -2.47 -1.85 25.12
CA ARG A 77 -3.22 -1.43 23.93
C ARG A 77 -4.68 -1.23 24.27
N TYR A 78 -5.23 -0.11 23.82
CA TYR A 78 -6.63 0.25 24.04
C TYR A 78 -7.55 -0.26 22.92
N LYS A 79 -8.85 -0.34 23.21
CA LYS A 79 -9.87 -0.77 22.25
C LYS A 79 -10.13 0.27 21.15
N ASN A 80 -10.05 1.55 21.49
CA ASN A 80 -10.17 2.63 20.51
C ASN A 80 -8.81 2.86 19.84
N PRO A 81 -8.71 2.75 18.49
CA PRO A 81 -7.46 2.94 17.76
C PRO A 81 -6.91 4.38 17.82
N GLN A 82 -7.70 5.36 18.26
CA GLN A 82 -7.20 6.73 18.50
C GLN A 82 -6.35 6.85 19.77
N HIS A 83 -6.45 5.89 20.69
CA HIS A 83 -5.64 5.91 21.90
C HIS A 83 -4.31 5.18 21.66
N GLU A 84 -3.22 5.92 21.83
CA GLU A 84 -1.87 5.37 21.72
C GLU A 84 -1.57 4.36 22.84
N ASP A 85 -0.75 3.37 22.51
CA ASP A 85 -0.26 2.34 23.43
C ASP A 85 0.61 2.99 24.53
N GLN A 86 0.33 2.69 25.81
CA GLN A 86 0.93 3.38 26.96
C GLN A 86 1.37 2.39 28.05
N TRP A 87 2.42 2.75 28.80
CA TRP A 87 2.79 2.05 30.03
C TRP A 87 1.91 2.53 31.18
N ILE A 88 1.27 1.59 31.88
CA ILE A 88 0.43 1.87 33.05
C ILE A 88 0.79 0.94 34.20
N VAL A 89 0.59 1.43 35.42
CA VAL A 89 0.81 0.67 36.66
C VAL A 89 -0.31 -0.35 36.84
N ALA A 90 0.00 -1.49 37.46
CA ALA A 90 -0.95 -2.58 37.76
C ALA A 90 -2.30 -2.09 38.34
N GLU A 91 -2.26 -1.15 39.29
CA GLU A 91 -3.45 -0.61 39.97
C GLU A 91 -4.43 0.11 39.04
N LYS A 92 -3.95 0.61 37.90
CA LYS A 92 -4.77 1.35 36.93
C LYS A 92 -5.38 0.49 35.85
N ILE A 93 -5.15 -0.82 35.86
CA ILE A 93 -5.78 -1.76 34.95
C ILE A 93 -7.10 -2.20 35.60
N PRO A 94 -8.26 -1.79 35.08
CA PRO A 94 -9.53 -2.33 35.54
C PRO A 94 -9.60 -3.83 35.22
N ASP A 95 -10.11 -4.64 36.17
CA ASP A 95 -10.35 -6.09 36.01
C ASP A 95 -11.25 -6.42 34.80
#